data_AF-A0AAP0NWS1-F1
#
_entry.id   AF-A0AAP0NWS1-F1
#
_cell.length_a   1.000
_cell.length_b   1.000
_cell.length_c   1.000
_cell.angle_alpha   90.00
_cell.angle_beta   90.00
_cell.angle_gamma   90.00
#
_symmetry.space_group_name_H-M   'P 1'
#
loop_
_entity.id
_entity.type
_entity.pdbx_description
1 polymer ?
#
loop_
_entity_poly.entity_id
_entity_poly.type
_entity_poly.pdbx_seq_one_letter_code
_entity_poly.pdbx_strand_id
1 'polypeptide(L)'
;MPCFMQNMTNNWKWYTVFRGWDPGVYGTWYECYKQGINFDGFYYAHFDTKEEAIAGFDRYNHAATIEREVHDQLTLEEALAELYEIPPPLLPQRL
;
A
#
# COMPACT_ATOMS: atom_id res chain seq x y z
N MET A 1 -27.31 7.50 12.09
CA MET A 1 -27.26 6.42 11.08
C MET A 1 -26.51 5.24 11.70
N PRO A 2 -27.16 4.27 12.36
CA PRO A 2 -26.44 3.12 12.89
C PRO A 2 -26.26 2.10 11.76
N CYS A 3 -25.02 1.91 11.34
CA CYS A 3 -24.64 0.91 10.35
C CYS A 3 -25.05 -0.47 10.87
N PHE A 4 -25.83 -1.17 10.05
CA PHE A 4 -26.37 -2.50 10.26
C PHE A 4 -25.30 -3.46 10.81
N MET A 5 -25.51 -3.96 12.02
CA MET A 5 -24.84 -5.15 12.52
C MET A 5 -25.32 -6.34 11.68
N GLN A 6 -24.66 -6.59 10.55
CA GLN A 6 -24.84 -7.86 9.86
C GLN A 6 -24.18 -8.95 10.70
N ASN A 7 -25.05 -9.70 11.36
CA ASN A 7 -24.87 -11.10 11.75
C ASN A 7 -24.09 -11.84 10.65
N MET A 8 -22.76 -11.89 10.79
CA MET A 8 -21.93 -12.78 10.00
C MET A 8 -21.38 -13.85 10.93
N THR A 9 -22.13 -14.94 11.04
CA THR A 9 -21.66 -16.24 11.52
C THR A 9 -20.68 -16.85 10.51
N ASN A 10 -19.74 -16.06 9.99
CA ASN A 10 -18.60 -16.60 9.26
C ASN A 10 -17.49 -16.76 10.28
N ASN A 11 -17.16 -18.00 10.60
CA ASN A 11 -16.20 -18.36 11.64
C ASN A 11 -14.76 -18.14 11.16
N TRP A 12 -14.50 -16.98 10.54
CA TRP A 12 -13.16 -16.56 10.16
C TRP A 12 -12.38 -16.33 11.44
N LYS A 13 -11.31 -17.10 11.60
CA LYS A 13 -10.55 -17.12 12.85
C LYS A 13 -9.57 -15.96 12.93
N TRP A 14 -9.12 -15.43 11.78
CA TRP A 14 -8.08 -14.42 11.70
C TRP A 14 -8.38 -13.37 10.64
N TYR A 15 -8.06 -12.12 10.95
CA TYR A 15 -8.24 -10.95 10.09
C TYR A 15 -6.89 -10.29 9.89
N THR A 16 -6.55 -9.92 8.66
CA THR A 16 -5.29 -9.25 8.32
C THR A 16 -5.63 -7.89 7.75
N VAL A 17 -5.13 -6.84 8.39
CA VAL A 17 -5.23 -5.46 7.89
C VAL A 17 -3.93 -5.14 7.17
N PHE A 18 -4.02 -4.95 5.86
CA PHE A 18 -2.89 -4.55 5.03
C PHE A 18 -2.70 -3.03 5.04
N ARG A 19 -3.82 -2.30 5.01
CA ARG A 19 -3.84 -0.84 5.00
C ARG A 19 -4.87 -0.34 6.00
N GLY A 20 -4.40 0.37 7.02
CA GLY A 20 -5.19 0.91 8.13
C GLY A 20 -4.31 1.73 9.07
N TRP A 21 -4.87 2.15 10.21
CA TRP A 21 -4.11 2.87 11.24
C TRP A 21 -2.94 2.06 11.79
N ASP A 22 -3.20 0.79 12.11
CA ASP A 22 -2.19 -0.16 12.57
C ASP A 22 -2.30 -1.45 11.74
N PRO A 23 -1.52 -1.60 10.65
CA PRO A 23 -1.57 -2.78 9.80
C PRO A 23 -0.95 -4.00 10.51
N GLY A 24 -1.65 -5.14 10.45
CA GLY A 24 -1.26 -6.35 11.16
C GLY A 24 -2.33 -7.44 11.17
N VAL A 25 -2.09 -8.51 11.93
CA VAL A 25 -3.00 -9.66 12.05
C VAL A 25 -3.76 -9.61 13.39
N TYR A 26 -5.08 -9.71 13.30
CA TYR A 26 -6.04 -9.58 14.39
C TYR A 26 -6.86 -10.87 14.56
N GLY A 27 -7.20 -11.19 15.80
CA GLY A 27 -8.02 -12.37 16.14
C GLY A 27 -9.52 -12.12 16.13
N THR A 28 -9.95 -10.85 16.05
CA THR A 28 -11.37 -10.49 16.06
C THR A 28 -11.71 -9.48 14.97
N TRP A 29 -12.93 -9.59 14.44
CA TRP A 29 -13.46 -8.62 13.48
C TRP A 29 -13.52 -7.21 14.07
N TYR A 30 -13.86 -7.08 15.36
CA TYR A 30 -14.01 -5.78 16.01
C TYR A 30 -12.70 -4.97 16.03
N GLU A 31 -11.56 -5.64 16.29
CA GLU A 31 -10.25 -5.00 16.24
C GLU A 31 -9.88 -4.58 14.82
N CYS A 32 -10.13 -5.45 13.83
CA CYS A 32 -9.92 -5.13 12.41
C CYS A 32 -10.77 -3.92 11.97
N TYR A 33 -12.06 -3.91 12.32
CA TYR A 33 -12.98 -2.84 11.94
C TYR A 33 -12.56 -1.48 12.50
N LYS A 34 -12.05 -1.43 13.74
CA LYS A 34 -11.51 -0.20 14.34
C LYS A 34 -10.41 0.43 13.50
N GLN A 35 -9.59 -0.38 12.82
CA GLN A 35 -8.52 0.12 11.96
C GLN A 35 -9.01 0.74 10.65
N GLY A 36 -10.25 0.43 10.24
CA GLY A 36 -10.87 0.99 9.04
C GLY A 36 -11.78 2.18 9.28
N ILE A 37 -12.15 2.47 10.53
CA ILE A 37 -13.00 3.61 10.85
C ILE A 37 -12.26 4.91 10.47
N ASN A 38 -12.88 5.70 9.59
CA ASN A 38 -12.35 6.96 9.07
C ASN A 38 -10.96 6.84 8.41
N PHE A 39 -10.59 5.65 7.91
CA PHE A 39 -9.34 5.45 7.18
C PHE A 39 -9.63 5.36 5.68
N ASP A 40 -9.04 6.26 4.89
CA ASP A 40 -9.22 6.26 3.44
C ASP A 40 -8.37 5.16 2.79
N GLY A 41 -9.00 4.34 1.95
CA GLY A 41 -8.35 3.17 1.33
C GLY A 41 -8.10 2.00 2.29
N PHE A 42 -8.94 1.80 3.31
CA PHE A 42 -8.86 0.64 4.21
C PHE A 42 -8.90 -0.68 3.42
N TYR A 43 -7.90 -1.54 3.62
CA TYR A 43 -7.78 -2.81 2.93
C TYR A 43 -7.45 -3.94 3.91
N TYR A 44 -8.30 -4.97 3.92
CA TYR A 44 -8.20 -6.12 4.82
C TYR A 44 -8.54 -7.42 4.09
N ALA A 45 -8.04 -8.54 4.61
CA ALA A 45 -8.45 -9.89 4.26
C ALA A 45 -8.71 -10.70 5.54
N HIS A 46 -9.32 -11.87 5.38
CA HIS A 46 -9.57 -12.81 6.47
C HIS A 46 -9.14 -14.21 6.06
N PHE A 47 -8.71 -15.00 7.03
CA PHE A 47 -8.18 -16.35 6.84
C PHE A 47 -8.66 -17.28 7.95
N ASP A 48 -8.65 -18.58 7.65
CA ASP A 48 -9.05 -19.62 8.61
C ASP A 48 -7.93 -19.96 9.60
N THR A 49 -6.66 -19.69 9.25
CA THR A 49 -5.48 -19.99 10.08
C THR A 49 -4.62 -18.75 10.32
N LYS A 50 -3.90 -18.73 11.44
CA LYS A 50 -3.04 -17.60 11.83
C LYS A 50 -1.83 -17.52 10.92
N GLU A 51 -1.29 -18.68 10.59
CA GLU A 51 -0.09 -18.85 9.78
C GLU A 51 -0.33 -18.31 8.36
N GLU A 52 -1.50 -18.59 7.79
CA GLU A 52 -1.88 -18.07 6.47
C GLU A 52 -2.10 -16.56 6.49
N ALA A 53 -2.72 -16.03 7.56
CA ALA A 53 -2.87 -14.59 7.76
C ALA A 53 -1.53 -13.86 7.83
N ILE A 54 -0.58 -14.39 8.62
CA ILE A 54 0.78 -13.83 8.73
C ILE A 54 1.49 -13.92 7.38
N ALA A 55 1.42 -15.06 6.69
CA ALA A 55 2.06 -15.23 5.39
C ALA A 55 1.46 -14.29 4.33
N GLY A 56 0.15 -14.03 4.38
CA GLY A 56 -0.52 -13.03 3.54
C GLY A 56 0.00 -11.63 3.81
N PHE A 57 0.09 -11.25 5.09
CA PHE A 57 0.63 -9.96 5.52
C PHE A 57 2.09 -9.74 5.10
N ASP A 58 2.92 -10.75 5.28
CA ASP A 58 4.35 -10.69 4.92
C ASP A 58 4.56 -10.54 3.42
N ARG A 59 3.80 -11.30 2.60
CA ARG A 59 3.80 -11.13 1.14
C ARG A 59 3.41 -9.71 0.72
N TYR A 60 2.41 -9.13 1.37
CA TYR A 60 1.99 -7.75 1.09
C TYR A 60 3.08 -6.74 1.46
N ASN A 61 3.72 -6.86 2.62
CA ASN A 61 4.81 -5.98 3.04
C ASN A 61 6.04 -6.07 2.13
N HIS A 62 6.37 -7.28 1.67
CA HIS A 62 7.46 -7.48 0.72
C HIS A 62 7.14 -6.83 -0.63
N ALA A 63 5.93 -7.01 -1.14
CA ALA A 63 5.49 -6.37 -2.38
C ALA A 63 5.49 -4.83 -2.27
N ALA A 64 4.98 -4.28 -1.16
CA ALA A 64 4.99 -2.84 -0.89
C ALA A 64 6.41 -2.25 -0.73
N THR A 65 7.41 -3.08 -0.42
CA THR A 65 8.81 -2.64 -0.35
C THR A 65 9.44 -2.56 -1.74
N ILE A 66 9.12 -3.51 -2.63
CA ILE A 66 9.61 -3.50 -4.01
C ILE A 66 9.09 -2.28 -4.77
N GLU A 67 7.83 -1.86 -4.59
CA GLU A 67 7.30 -0.67 -5.26
C GLU A 67 8.04 0.62 -4.86
N ARG A 68 8.54 0.72 -3.62
CA ARG A 68 9.37 1.86 -3.19
C ARG A 68 10.77 1.83 -3.82
N GLU A 69 11.40 0.66 -3.86
CA GLU A 69 12.74 0.51 -4.46
C GLU A 69 12.73 0.72 -5.98
N VAL A 70 11.66 0.32 -6.67
CA VAL A 70 11.47 0.57 -8.10
C VAL A 70 11.23 2.06 -8.39
N HIS A 71 10.51 2.77 -7.52
CA HIS A 71 10.33 4.22 -7.65
C HIS A 71 11.67 4.97 -7.49
N ASP A 72 12.48 4.63 -6.49
CA ASP A 72 13.79 5.27 -6.29
C ASP A 72 14.75 5.06 -7.48
N GLN A 73 14.75 3.89 -8.11
CA GLN A 73 15.59 3.60 -9.30
C GLN A 73 15.18 4.43 -10.53
N LEU A 74 13.89 4.77 -10.69
CA LEU A 74 13.39 5.55 -11.83
C LEU A 74 13.78 7.03 -11.73
N THR A 75 13.95 7.57 -10.51
CA THR A 75 14.30 9.00 -10.30
C THR A 75 15.71 9.37 -10.76
N LEU A 76 16.65 8.42 -10.77
CA LEU A 76 18.05 8.68 -11.15
C LEU A 76 18.20 8.84 -12.67
N GLU A 77 17.41 8.10 -13.47
CA GLU A 77 17.47 8.17 -14.93
C GLU A 77 16.79 9.45 -15.45
N GLU A 78 15.71 9.89 -14.80
CA GLU A 78 15.06 11.19 -15.05
C GLU A 78 15.97 12.37 -14.66
N ALA A 79 16.63 12.30 -13.50
CA ALA A 79 17.58 13.34 -13.07
C ALA A 79 18.84 13.43 -13.97
N LEU A 80 19.27 12.33 -14.58
CA LEU A 80 20.38 12.32 -15.56
C LEU A 80 19.95 12.87 -16.93
N ALA A 81 18.68 12.71 -17.31
CA ALA A 81 18.13 13.34 -18.51
C ALA A 81 18.12 14.88 -18.39
N GLU A 82 17.82 15.43 -17.22
CA GLU A 82 17.93 16.88 -16.95
C GLU A 82 19.37 17.41 -17.00
N LEU A 83 20.37 16.59 -16.64
CA LEU A 83 21.79 16.99 -16.65
C LEU A 83 22.45 16.95 -18.03
N TYR A 84 21.80 16.35 -19.03
CA TYR A 84 22.31 16.29 -20.40
C TYR A 84 21.64 17.29 -21.38
N GLU A 85 20.73 18.16 -20.90
CA GLU A 85 20.18 19.27 -21.69
C GLU A 85 21.09 20.52 -21.67
N ILE A 86 22.29 20.41 -22.24
CA ILE A 86 23.12 21.58 -22.55
C ILE A 86 22.44 22.35 -23.69
N PRO A 87 22.02 23.62 -23.52
CA PRO A 87 21.39 24.36 -24.61
C PRO A 87 22.40 24.62 -25.74
N PRO A 88 22.07 24.30 -27.02
CA PRO A 88 22.95 24.63 -28.12
C PRO A 88 23.12 26.16 -28.22
N PRO A 89 24.36 26.67 -28.39
CA PRO A 89 24.62 28.10 -28.44
C PRO A 89 23.91 28.73 -29.64
N LEU A 90 23.25 29.87 -29.37
CA LEU A 90 22.52 30.69 -30.33
C LEU A 90 23.40 31.03 -31.55
N LEU A 91 23.04 30.51 -32.73
CA LEU A 91 23.57 31.05 -33.98
C LEU A 91 22.87 32.38 -34.29
N PRO A 92 23.62 33.46 -34.61
CA PRO A 92 23.03 34.77 -34.84
C PRO A 92 22.16 34.73 -36.10
N GLN A 93 20.92 35.23 -35.98
CA GLN A 93 20.08 35.47 -37.15
C GLN A 93 20.74 36.57 -37.97
N ARG A 94 21.40 36.16 -39.06
CA ARG A 94 22.00 37.09 -40.00
C ARG A 94 20.89 37.88 -40.69
N LEU A 95 21.04 39.20 -40.62
CA LEU A 95 20.21 40.30 -41.14
C LEU A 95 19.56 40.04 -42.51
#